data_AF-A0A255Z2R2-F1
#
_entry.id   AF-A0A255Z2R2-F1
#
_cell.length_a   1.000
_cell.length_b   1.000
_cell.length_c   1.000
_cell.angle_alpha   90.00
_cell.angle_beta   90.00
_cell.angle_gamma   90.00
#
_symmetry.space_group_name_H-M   'P 1'
#
loop_
_entity.id
_entity.type
_entity.pdbx_description
1 polymer ?
#
loop_
_entity_poly.entity_id
_entity_poly.type
_entity_poly.pdbx_seq_one_letter_code
_entity_poly.pdbx_strand_id
1 'polypeptide(L)'
;MPDGLRGRGVKLQIGSTVHDPLDPMGKMFFNILATFAEFESDLIRMRTREGMAVARAKGKLKGKQPKLSEKQQKELRRMYDTGDYSISDLSELFKVSRPTVYRTLARTGPIS
;
A
#
# COMPACT_ATOMS: atom_id res chain seq x y z
N MET A 1 -0.76 9.79 -20.61
CA MET A 1 -1.38 10.92 -21.35
C MET A 1 -0.33 11.96 -21.74
N PRO A 2 0.17 11.93 -22.98
CA PRO A 2 1.26 12.79 -23.50
C PRO A 2 0.88 14.27 -23.66
N ASP A 3 -0.34 14.66 -23.33
CA ASP A 3 -0.91 15.98 -23.64
C ASP A 3 -0.22 17.14 -22.92
N GLY A 4 0.38 16.89 -21.75
CA GLY A 4 1.05 17.92 -20.95
C GLY A 4 2.32 18.50 -21.60
N LEU A 5 2.98 17.77 -22.50
CA LEU A 5 4.21 18.20 -23.18
C LEU A 5 3.90 18.98 -24.47
N ARG A 6 2.86 18.58 -25.20
CA ARG A 6 2.44 19.22 -26.46
C ARG A 6 1.99 20.66 -26.25
N GLY A 7 1.27 20.95 -25.17
CA GLY A 7 0.81 22.31 -24.85
C GLY A 7 1.91 23.30 -24.48
N ARG A 8 3.14 22.84 -24.22
CA ARG A 8 4.27 23.67 -23.75
C ARG A 8 5.34 23.91 -24.81
N GLY A 9 5.17 23.42 -26.04
CA GLY A 9 6.10 23.66 -27.15
C GLY A 9 7.50 23.07 -26.96
N VAL A 10 7.64 22.06 -26.10
CA VAL A 10 8.94 21.48 -25.73
C VAL A 10 9.43 20.57 -26.86
N LYS A 11 10.54 20.93 -27.50
CA LYS A 11 11.22 20.11 -28.52
C LYS A 11 12.22 19.17 -27.86
N LEU A 12 12.24 17.89 -28.26
CA LEU A 12 13.19 16.90 -27.76
C LEU A 12 14.35 16.79 -28.76
N GLN A 13 15.55 17.12 -28.31
CA GLN A 13 16.78 16.92 -29.07
C GLN A 13 17.55 15.73 -28.50
N ILE A 14 17.79 14.73 -29.34
CA ILE A 14 18.65 13.58 -29.00
C ILE A 14 19.81 13.60 -29.99
N GLY A 15 21.01 13.93 -29.51
CA GLY A 15 22.19 14.11 -30.37
C GLY A 15 22.05 15.31 -31.32
N SER A 16 22.32 15.11 -32.61
CA SER A 16 22.20 16.11 -33.68
C SER A 16 20.81 16.19 -34.32
N THR A 17 19.87 15.32 -33.93
CA THR A 17 18.54 15.24 -34.54
C THR A 17 17.51 15.92 -33.64
N VAL A 18 16.88 16.98 -34.14
CA VAL A 18 15.78 17.68 -33.46
C VAL A 18 14.47 17.02 -33.88
N HIS A 19 13.78 16.38 -32.94
CA HIS A 19 12.46 15.80 -33.20
C HIS A 19 11.39 16.80 -32.75
N ASP A 20 10.74 17.44 -33.72
CA ASP A 20 9.60 18.31 -33.46
C ASP A 20 8.37 17.44 -33.08
N PRO A 21 7.77 17.64 -31.89
CA PRO A 21 6.56 16.90 -31.51
C PRO A 21 5.34 17.18 -32.40
N LEU A 22 5.42 18.16 -33.30
CA LEU A 22 4.37 18.52 -34.24
C LEU A 22 4.49 17.77 -35.58
N ASP A 23 5.67 17.25 -35.92
CA ASP A 23 5.94 16.45 -37.12
C ASP A 23 5.33 15.04 -36.99
N PRO A 24 4.71 14.45 -38.04
CA PRO A 24 4.12 13.11 -37.95
C PRO A 24 5.08 12.02 -37.43
N MET A 25 6.36 12.08 -37.80
CA MET A 25 7.38 11.14 -37.30
C MET A 25 7.72 11.39 -35.83
N GLY A 26 7.85 12.65 -35.41
CA GLY A 26 8.01 13.01 -34.00
C GLY A 26 6.84 12.54 -33.14
N LYS A 27 5.60 12.76 -33.60
CA LYS A 27 4.38 12.28 -32.93
C LYS A 27 4.37 10.77 -32.76
N MET A 28 4.70 10.02 -33.81
CA MET A 28 4.79 8.55 -33.76
C MET A 28 5.84 8.10 -32.74
N PHE A 29 7.02 8.71 -32.75
CA PHE A 29 8.09 8.39 -31.80
C PHE A 29 7.68 8.63 -30.34
N PHE A 30 7.08 9.79 -30.05
CA PHE A 30 6.58 10.09 -28.69
C PHE A 30 5.47 9.13 -28.24
N ASN A 31 4.58 8.72 -29.15
CA ASN A 31 3.54 7.76 -28.84
C ASN A 31 4.13 6.38 -28.50
N ILE A 32 5.11 5.92 -29.29
CA ILE A 32 5.81 4.66 -29.02
C ILE A 32 6.51 4.71 -27.67
N LEU A 33 7.23 5.79 -27.36
CA LEU A 33 7.87 5.97 -26.05
C LEU A 33 6.85 5.97 -24.90
N ALA A 34 5.70 6.61 -25.07
CA ALA A 34 4.63 6.58 -24.08
C ALA A 34 4.10 5.16 -23.86
N THR A 35 3.87 4.40 -24.93
CA THR A 35 3.45 3.00 -24.85
C THR A 35 4.51 2.12 -24.16
N PHE A 36 5.80 2.34 -24.43
CA PHE A 36 6.88 1.62 -23.74
C PHE A 36 6.92 1.95 -22.24
N ALA A 37 6.76 3.21 -21.86
CA ALA A 37 6.73 3.61 -20.45
C ALA A 37 5.55 2.96 -19.68
N GLU A 38 4.38 2.85 -20.33
CA GLU A 38 3.23 2.14 -19.79
C GLU A 38 3.51 0.63 -19.66
N PHE A 39 4.10 0.02 -20.70
CA PHE A 39 4.48 -1.39 -20.68
C PHE A 39 5.48 -1.73 -19.56
N GLU A 40 6.53 -0.95 -19.38
CA GLU A 40 7.51 -1.17 -18.31
C GLU A 40 6.87 -1.07 -16.92
N SER A 41 5.99 -0.09 -16.73
CA SER A 41 5.24 0.09 -15.48
C SER A 41 4.39 -1.14 -15.16
N ASP A 42 3.72 -1.70 -16.16
CA ASP A 42 2.88 -2.89 -16.01
C ASP A 42 3.71 -4.15 -15.75
N LEU A 43 4.87 -4.27 -16.39
CA LEU A 43 5.80 -5.38 -16.17
C LEU A 43 6.39 -5.37 -14.74
N ILE A 44 6.71 -4.19 -14.20
CA ILE A 44 7.14 -4.03 -12.80
C ILE A 44 6.01 -4.44 -11.85
N ARG A 45 4.76 -4.02 -12.11
CA ARG A 45 3.60 -4.40 -11.29
C ARG A 45 3.36 -5.90 -11.31
N MET A 46 3.47 -6.53 -12.49
CA MET A 46 3.31 -7.98 -12.67
C MET A 46 4.32 -8.75 -11.82
N ARG A 47 5.62 -8.44 -11.94
CA ARG A 47 6.68 -9.07 -11.12
C ARG A 47 6.48 -8.84 -9.63
N THR A 48 6.07 -7.64 -9.23
CA THR A 48 5.76 -7.34 -7.82
C THR A 48 4.62 -8.22 -7.31
N ARG A 49 3.56 -8.41 -8.11
CA ARG A 49 2.43 -9.27 -7.76
C ARG A 49 2.84 -10.73 -7.64
N GLU A 50 3.66 -11.23 -8.56
CA GLU A 50 4.22 -12.58 -8.50
C GLU A 50 5.08 -12.79 -7.25
N GLY A 51 5.99 -11.86 -6.98
CA GLY A 51 6.82 -11.88 -5.78
C GLY A 51 6.00 -11.85 -4.49
N MET A 52 4.94 -11.02 -4.44
CA MET A 52 3.99 -11.00 -3.35
C MET A 52 3.24 -12.34 -3.22
N ALA A 53 2.81 -12.96 -4.31
CA ALA A 53 2.12 -14.26 -4.28
C ALA A 53 3.03 -15.36 -3.69
N VAL A 54 4.30 -15.41 -4.12
CA VAL A 54 5.30 -16.32 -3.56
C VAL A 54 5.55 -16.05 -2.07
N ALA A 55 5.66 -14.77 -1.67
CA ALA A 55 5.83 -14.39 -0.27
C ALA A 55 4.62 -14.73 0.61
N ARG A 56 3.39 -14.61 0.06
CA ARG A 56 2.14 -15.07 0.72
C ARG A 56 2.14 -16.57 0.91
N ALA A 57 2.45 -17.34 -0.13
CA ALA A 57 2.52 -18.80 -0.08
C ALA A 57 3.55 -19.29 0.96
N LYS A 58 4.66 -18.57 1.12
CA LYS A 58 5.69 -18.83 2.14
C LYS A 58 5.34 -18.28 3.54
N GLY A 59 4.15 -17.71 3.74
CA GLY A 59 3.72 -17.13 5.02
C GLY A 59 4.51 -15.91 5.49
N LYS A 60 5.32 -15.29 4.61
CA LYS A 60 6.21 -14.16 4.95
C LYS A 60 5.47 -12.82 4.98
N LEU A 61 4.37 -12.69 4.24
CA LEU A 61 3.53 -11.51 4.32
C LEU A 61 2.63 -11.59 5.55
N LYS A 62 3.13 -11.09 6.68
CA LYS A 62 2.28 -10.80 7.85
C LYS A 62 1.64 -9.44 7.65
N GLY A 63 0.31 -9.36 7.84
CA GLY A 63 -0.40 -8.10 7.88
C GLY A 63 0.13 -7.17 8.99
N LYS A 64 -0.45 -5.98 9.10
CA LYS A 64 -0.08 -5.02 10.15
C LYS A 64 -0.11 -5.72 11.52
N GLN A 65 1.05 -5.75 12.18
CA GLN A 65 1.15 -6.37 13.49
C GLN A 65 0.19 -5.69 14.47
N PRO A 66 -0.43 -6.45 15.39
CA PRO A 66 -1.26 -5.88 16.44
C PRO A 66 -0.45 -4.86 17.26
N LYS A 67 -1.09 -3.76 17.68
CA LYS A 67 -0.44 -2.75 18.54
C LYS A 67 -0.09 -3.31 19.93
N LEU A 68 -0.83 -4.31 20.39
CA LEU A 68 -0.66 -4.95 21.69
C LEU A 68 0.05 -6.29 21.50
N SER A 69 1.04 -6.57 22.35
CA SER A 69 1.66 -7.89 22.48
C SER A 69 0.64 -8.95 22.91
N GLU A 70 0.92 -10.24 22.69
CA GLU A 70 0.01 -11.31 23.12
C GLU A 70 -0.29 -11.27 24.63
N LYS A 71 0.71 -10.95 25.46
CA LYS A 71 0.53 -10.77 26.90
C LYS A 71 -0.44 -9.64 27.21
N GLN A 72 -0.29 -8.50 26.53
CA GLN A 72 -1.21 -7.36 26.70
C GLN A 72 -2.61 -7.67 26.19
N GLN A 73 -2.76 -8.47 25.13
CA GLN A 73 -4.07 -8.88 24.63
C GLN A 73 -4.81 -9.78 25.64
N LYS A 74 -4.09 -10.71 26.27
CA LYS A 74 -4.64 -11.56 27.34
C LYS A 74 -5.00 -10.75 28.58
N GLU A 75 -4.14 -9.81 28.97
CA GLU A 75 -4.38 -8.94 30.12
C GLU A 75 -5.59 -8.03 29.88
N LEU A 76 -5.68 -7.39 28.71
CA LEU A 76 -6.83 -6.58 28.32
C LEU A 76 -8.12 -7.40 28.37
N ARG A 77 -8.09 -8.64 27.89
CA ARG A 77 -9.25 -9.55 27.95
C ARG A 77 -9.62 -9.88 29.40
N ARG A 78 -8.64 -10.25 30.23
CA ARG A 78 -8.84 -10.54 31.64
C ARG A 78 -9.52 -9.37 32.37
N MET A 79 -9.01 -8.16 32.16
CA MET A 79 -9.58 -6.95 32.76
C MET A 79 -10.98 -6.62 32.22
N TYR A 80 -11.25 -6.89 30.95
CA TYR A 80 -12.58 -6.75 30.37
C TYR A 80 -13.58 -7.75 30.98
N ASP A 81 -13.15 -9.01 31.19
CA ASP A 81 -14.00 -10.07 31.72
C ASP A 81 -14.34 -9.88 33.21
N THR A 82 -13.61 -9.04 33.97
CA THR A 82 -14.02 -8.71 35.35
C THR A 82 -15.26 -7.84 35.40
N GLY A 83 -15.57 -7.11 34.32
CA GLY A 83 -16.68 -6.16 34.25
C GLY A 83 -16.43 -4.82 34.95
N ASP A 84 -15.28 -4.64 35.61
CA ASP A 84 -14.96 -3.42 36.38
C ASP A 84 -14.47 -2.26 35.51
N TYR A 85 -14.05 -2.54 34.27
CA TYR A 85 -13.42 -1.56 33.38
C TYR A 85 -14.28 -1.31 32.14
N SER A 86 -14.55 -0.04 31.84
CA SER A 86 -15.17 0.34 30.58
C SER A 86 -14.18 0.23 29.41
N ILE A 87 -14.70 0.22 28.18
CA ILE A 87 -13.87 0.28 26.96
C ILE A 87 -13.01 1.56 26.94
N SER A 88 -13.47 2.66 27.54
CA SER A 88 -12.70 3.90 27.65
C SER A 88 -11.50 3.71 28.57
N ASP A 89 -11.72 3.13 29.76
CA ASP A 89 -10.65 2.90 30.75
C ASP A 89 -9.57 1.98 30.18
N LEU A 90 -9.98 0.91 29.51
CA LEU A 90 -9.06 0.01 28.82
C LEU A 90 -8.30 0.70 27.68
N SER A 91 -8.95 1.62 26.96
CA SER A 91 -8.30 2.37 25.88
C SER A 91 -7.19 3.29 26.41
N GLU A 92 -7.45 3.94 27.54
CA GLU A 92 -6.50 4.83 28.21
C GLU A 92 -5.35 4.03 28.85
N LEU A 93 -5.67 2.99 29.61
CA LEU A 93 -4.70 2.16 30.31
C LEU A 93 -3.71 1.49 29.35
N PHE A 94 -4.19 0.95 28.24
CA PHE A 94 -3.36 0.30 27.23
C PHE A 94 -2.81 1.28 26.17
N LYS A 95 -3.13 2.57 26.28
CA LYS A 95 -2.72 3.62 25.33
C LYS A 95 -3.05 3.28 23.88
N VAL A 96 -4.25 2.75 23.65
CA VAL A 96 -4.75 2.36 22.32
C VAL A 96 -6.12 2.98 22.05
N SER A 97 -6.49 3.09 20.78
CA SER A 97 -7.82 3.58 20.42
C SER A 97 -8.91 2.56 20.77
N ARG A 98 -10.14 3.01 21.08
CA ARG A 98 -11.29 2.12 21.32
C ARG A 98 -11.49 1.04 20.23
N PRO A 99 -11.35 1.33 18.91
CA PRO A 99 -11.41 0.29 17.88
C PRO A 99 -10.33 -0.80 18.02
N THR A 100 -9.17 -0.46 18.57
CA THR A 100 -8.11 -1.44 18.86
C THR A 100 -8.49 -2.35 20.02
N VAL A 101 -9.18 -1.83 21.04
CA VAL A 101 -9.75 -2.63 22.15
C VAL A 101 -10.76 -3.63 21.60
N TYR A 102 -11.77 -3.17 20.84
CA TYR A 102 -12.77 -4.06 20.23
C TYR A 102 -12.14 -5.14 19.33
N ARG A 103 -11.20 -4.75 18.45
CA ARG A 103 -10.49 -5.72 17.58
C ARG A 103 -9.67 -6.73 18.38
N THR A 104 -9.15 -6.34 19.54
CA THR A 104 -8.41 -7.25 20.43
C THR A 104 -9.36 -8.24 21.08
N LEU A 105 -10.49 -7.77 21.64
CA LEU A 105 -11.52 -8.64 22.24
C LEU A 105 -12.09 -9.64 21.24
N ALA A 106 -12.36 -9.19 20.00
CA ALA A 106 -12.84 -10.05 18.92
C ALA A 106 -11.82 -11.13 18.49
N ARG A 107 -10.51 -10.88 18.67
CA ARG A 107 -9.46 -11.84 18.31
C ARG A 107 -9.19 -12.87 19.41
N THR A 108 -9.22 -12.44 20.68
CA THR A 108 -8.82 -13.29 21.80
C THR A 108 -9.88 -14.33 22.18
N GLY A 109 -11.15 -14.13 21.80
CA GLY A 109 -12.26 -15.03 22.18
C GLY A 109 -12.52 -15.03 23.70
N PRO A 110 -13.61 -15.65 24.19
CA PRO A 110 -13.83 -15.84 25.62
C PRO A 110 -12.78 -16.79 26.22
N ILE A 111 -12.31 -16.47 27.43
CA ILE A 111 -11.49 -17.38 28.23
C ILE A 111 -12.44 -18.48 28.74
N SER A 112 -12.24 -19.73 28.30
CA SER A 112 -12.91 -20.90 28.89
C SER A 112 -12.34 -21.21 30.28
#